data_AF-A0A960DXS4-F1
#
_entry.id   AF-A0A960DXS4-F1
#
_cell.length_a   1.000
_cell.length_b   1.000
_cell.length_c   1.000
_cell.angle_alpha   90.00
_cell.angle_beta   90.00
_cell.angle_gamma   90.00
#
_symmetry.space_group_name_H-M   'P 1'
#
loop_
_entity.id
_entity.type
_entity.pdbx_description
1 polymer ?
#
loop_
_entity_poly.entity_id
_entity_poly.type
_entity_poly.pdbx_seq_one_letter_code
_entity_poly.pdbx_strand_id
1 'polypeptide(L)'
;MIEEAVVSRVLGAALQTGGDFAEVFVEDKRSSSGRLDDGRIEELGSGRDRGAGIRVVVGDTTGFAHTADLSEPGLLAAAEAAA
;
A
#
# COMPACT_ATOMS: atom_id res chain seq x y z
N MET A 1 -9.95 3.36 -8.60
CA MET A 1 -9.86 2.06 -7.93
C MET A 1 -8.98 1.17 -8.79
N ILE A 2 -8.11 0.35 -8.19
CA ILE A 2 -7.25 -0.57 -8.95
C ILE A 2 -8.12 -1.69 -9.52
N GLU A 3 -7.88 -2.05 -10.79
CA GLU A 3 -8.64 -3.10 -11.47
C GLU A 3 -8.27 -4.47 -10.91
N GLU A 4 -9.26 -5.35 -10.78
CA GLU A 4 -9.07 -6.73 -10.30
C GLU A 4 -8.02 -7.49 -11.13
N ALA A 5 -8.00 -7.28 -12.44
CA ALA A 5 -7.02 -7.90 -13.33
C ALA A 5 -5.57 -7.46 -13.01
N VAL A 6 -5.37 -6.21 -12.58
CA VAL A 6 -4.06 -5.72 -12.12
C VAL A 6 -3.70 -6.38 -10.81
N VAL A 7 -4.62 -6.44 -9.84
CA VAL A 7 -4.38 -7.11 -8.55
C VAL A 7 -4.02 -8.58 -8.74
N SER A 8 -4.70 -9.28 -9.64
CA SER A 8 -4.40 -10.68 -9.95
C SER A 8 -2.99 -10.87 -10.54
N ARG A 9 -2.53 -9.97 -11.42
CA ARG A 9 -1.15 -10.02 -11.96
C ARG A 9 -0.11 -9.73 -10.88
N VAL A 10 -0.37 -8.75 -10.03
CA VAL A 10 0.50 -8.37 -8.91
C VAL A 10 0.65 -9.51 -7.91
N LEU A 11 -0.46 -10.17 -7.53
CA LEU A 11 -0.42 -11.37 -6.67
C LEU A 11 0.32 -12.52 -7.35
N GLY A 12 0.15 -12.71 -8.66
CA GLY A 12 0.91 -13.69 -9.44
C GLY A 12 2.42 -13.44 -9.42
N ALA A 13 2.83 -12.18 -9.60
CA ALA A 13 4.24 -11.77 -9.51
C ALA A 13 4.80 -11.97 -8.10
N ALA A 14 4.01 -11.65 -7.06
CA ALA A 14 4.41 -11.82 -5.66
C ALA A 14 4.62 -13.31 -5.28
N LEU A 15 3.89 -14.22 -5.92
CA LEU A 15 3.98 -15.66 -5.67
C LEU A 15 4.97 -16.39 -6.59
N GLN A 16 5.60 -15.70 -7.54
CA GLN A 16 6.41 -16.33 -8.60
C GLN A 16 7.63 -17.12 -8.08
N THR A 17 8.11 -16.78 -6.88
CA THR A 17 9.29 -17.38 -6.23
C THR A 17 8.92 -18.56 -5.31
N GLY A 18 7.64 -18.92 -5.21
CA GLY A 18 7.18 -20.03 -4.38
C GLY A 18 6.56 -19.64 -3.04
N GLY A 19 5.97 -18.45 -2.93
CA GLY A 19 5.16 -18.03 -1.79
C GLY A 19 3.98 -18.97 -1.52
N ASP A 20 3.67 -19.24 -0.25
CA ASP A 20 2.47 -19.96 0.18
C ASP A 20 1.23 -19.04 0.14
N PHE A 21 1.45 -17.75 0.42
CA PHE A 21 0.40 -16.75 0.49
C PHE A 21 0.96 -15.38 0.08
N ALA A 22 0.12 -14.59 -0.60
CA ALA A 22 0.39 -13.19 -0.87
C ALA A 22 -0.88 -12.36 -0.69
N GLU A 23 -0.70 -11.13 -0.24
CA GLU A 23 -1.77 -10.13 -0.14
C GLU A 23 -1.28 -8.77 -0.65
N VAL A 24 -2.24 -7.97 -1.13
CA VAL A 24 -2.06 -6.57 -1.49
C VAL A 24 -3.00 -5.75 -0.63
N PHE A 25 -2.45 -4.84 0.17
CA PHE A 25 -3.21 -3.84 0.92
C PHE A 25 -3.04 -2.47 0.24
N VAL A 26 -4.13 -1.74 0.05
CA VAL A 26 -4.12 -0.42 -0.61
C VAL A 26 -4.83 0.59 0.26
N GLU A 27 -4.20 1.73 0.48
CA GLU A 27 -4.75 2.85 1.24
C GLU A 27 -4.84 4.11 0.37
N ASP A 28 -5.93 4.86 0.55
CA ASP A 28 -6.08 6.26 0.11
C ASP A 28 -6.87 6.99 1.20
N LYS A 29 -6.15 7.56 2.16
CA LYS A 29 -6.69 8.20 3.35
C LYS A 29 -6.53 9.70 3.23
N ARG A 30 -7.61 10.44 3.49
CA ARG A 30 -7.58 11.91 3.60
C ARG A 30 -7.81 12.28 5.06
N SER A 31 -7.02 13.22 5.56
CA SER A 31 -7.11 13.72 6.93
C SER A 31 -7.24 15.23 6.94
N SER A 32 -7.91 15.74 7.97
CA SER A 32 -7.98 17.16 8.26
C SER A 32 -7.92 17.33 9.77
N SER A 33 -7.16 18.32 10.23
CA SER A 33 -6.97 18.63 11.64
C SER A 33 -7.12 20.14 11.84
N GLY A 34 -7.48 20.51 13.07
CA GLY A 34 -7.52 21.90 13.47
C GLY A 34 -7.25 22.03 14.97
N ARG A 35 -6.52 23.08 15.35
CA ARG A 35 -6.27 23.44 16.75
C ARG A 35 -6.92 24.79 17.01
N LEU A 36 -7.84 24.82 17.97
CA LEU A 36 -8.48 26.03 18.48
C LEU A 36 -7.93 26.32 19.87
N ASP A 37 -7.49 27.54 20.11
CA ASP A 37 -7.06 28.03 21.42
C ASP A 37 -7.56 29.46 21.63
N ASP A 38 -7.98 29.79 22.84
CA ASP A 38 -8.55 31.10 23.22
C ASP A 38 -9.57 31.69 22.21
N GLY A 39 -10.46 30.86 21.68
CA GLY A 39 -11.49 31.26 20.70
C GLY A 39 -10.94 31.60 19.31
N ARG A 40 -9.66 31.34 19.05
CA ARG A 40 -8.98 31.54 17.76
C ARG A 40 -8.47 30.23 17.20
N ILE A 41 -8.47 30.13 15.88
CA ILE A 41 -7.86 28.99 15.19
C ILE A 41 -6.36 29.25 15.13
N GLU A 42 -5.59 28.39 15.78
CA GLU A 42 -4.13 28.46 15.84
C GLU A 42 -3.48 27.67 14.71
N GLU A 43 -4.06 26.52 14.35
CA GLU A 43 -3.50 25.64 13.30
C GLU A 43 -4.62 24.94 12.52
N LEU A 44 -4.42 24.81 11.21
CA LEU A 44 -5.21 23.95 10.34
C LEU A 44 -4.27 23.06 9.54
N GLY A 45 -4.54 21.76 9.54
CA GLY A 45 -3.79 20.78 8.78
C GLY A 45 -4.70 20.00 7.83
N SER A 46 -4.15 19.64 6.68
CA SER A 46 -4.75 18.66 5.78
C SER A 46 -3.68 17.70 5.30
N GLY A 47 -4.01 16.42 5.25
CA GLY A 47 -3.09 15.37 4.82
C GLY A 47 -3.76 14.40 3.87
N ARG A 48 -2.93 13.70 3.10
CA ARG A 48 -3.37 12.55 2.31
C ARG A 48 -2.27 11.50 2.27
N ASP A 49 -2.60 10.31 2.75
CA ASP A 49 -1.73 9.14 2.71
C ASP A 49 -2.27 8.22 1.61
N ARG A 50 -1.41 7.83 0.66
CA ARG A 50 -1.80 6.96 -0.45
C ARG A 50 -0.65 6.01 -0.79
N GLY A 51 -0.95 4.72 -0.86
CA GLY A 51 0.04 3.71 -1.20
C GLY A 51 -0.51 2.30 -1.13
N ALA A 52 0.36 1.34 -1.45
CA ALA A 52 0.08 -0.08 -1.35
C ALA A 52 1.22 -0.79 -0.64
N GLY A 53 0.87 -1.80 0.16
CA GLY A 53 1.79 -2.76 0.75
C GLY A 53 1.52 -4.15 0.18
N ILE A 54 2.59 -4.89 -0.10
CA ILE A 54 2.52 -6.26 -0.60
C ILE A 54 3.29 -7.14 0.37
N ARG A 55 2.64 -8.21 0.82
CA ARG A 55 3.21 -9.16 1.77
C ARG A 55 3.16 -10.55 1.17
N VAL A 56 4.28 -11.27 1.24
CA VAL A 56 4.43 -12.67 0.80
C VAL A 56 4.87 -13.50 2.00
N VAL A 57 4.30 -14.69 2.16
CA VAL A 57 4.61 -15.61 3.26
C VAL A 57 5.13 -16.92 2.68
N VAL A 58 6.24 -17.42 3.24
CA VAL A 58 6.86 -18.72 2.92
C VAL A 58 7.17 -19.42 4.25
N GLY A 59 6.40 -20.44 4.61
CA GLY A 59 6.46 -21.07 5.93
C GLY A 59 6.30 -20.03 7.05
N ASP A 60 7.36 -19.85 7.86
CA ASP A 60 7.41 -18.88 8.95
C ASP A 60 8.05 -17.53 8.56
N THR A 61 8.47 -17.36 7.29
CA THR A 61 9.15 -16.15 6.81
C THR A 61 8.19 -15.24 6.06
N THR A 62 8.40 -13.93 6.19
CA THR A 62 7.61 -12.90 5.48
C THR A 62 8.51 -11.98 4.66
N GLY A 63 8.19 -11.83 3.38
CA GLY A 63 8.68 -10.76 2.51
C GLY A 63 7.67 -9.62 2.46
N PHE A 64 8.15 -8.37 2.44
CA PHE A 64 7.29 -7.19 2.43
C PHE A 64 7.92 -6.04 1.65
N ALA A 65 7.10 -5.38 0.83
CA ALA A 65 7.45 -4.14 0.15
C ALA A 65 6.25 -3.21 0.09
N HIS A 66 6.50 -1.91 -0.14
CA HIS A 66 5.46 -0.91 -0.27
C HIS A 66 5.81 0.10 -1.36
N THR A 67 4.78 0.77 -1.89
CA THR A 67 4.92 1.81 -2.91
C THR A 67 3.85 2.88 -2.76
N ALA A 68 4.19 4.13 -3.08
CA ALA A 68 3.23 5.22 -3.26
C ALA A 68 2.69 5.28 -4.70
N ASP A 69 3.33 4.57 -5.65
CA ASP A 69 2.87 4.46 -7.02
C ASP A 69 1.87 3.31 -7.17
N LEU A 70 0.59 3.67 -7.28
CA LEU A 70 -0.52 2.73 -7.49
C LEU A 70 -0.75 2.39 -8.97
N SER A 71 0.16 2.77 -9.87
CA SER A 71 0.16 2.28 -11.24
C SER A 71 0.49 0.77 -11.25
N GLU A 72 0.05 0.07 -12.30
CA GLU A 72 0.39 -1.35 -12.46
C GLU A 72 1.91 -1.61 -12.41
N PRO A 73 2.78 -0.84 -13.11
CA PRO A 73 4.23 -0.98 -12.97
C PRO A 73 4.73 -0.79 -11.54
N GLY A 74 4.22 0.20 -10.80
CA GLY A 74 4.62 0.45 -9.42
C GLY A 74 4.24 -0.70 -8.48
N LEU A 75 3.06 -1.29 -8.67
CA LEU A 75 2.59 -2.44 -7.91
C LEU A 75 3.37 -3.71 -8.25
N LEU A 76 3.70 -3.93 -9.52
CA LEU A 76 4.53 -5.06 -9.96
C LEU A 76 5.94 -4.98 -9.37
N ALA A 77 6.56 -3.80 -9.39
CA ALA A 77 7.88 -3.61 -8.80
C ALA A 77 7.88 -3.88 -7.29
N ALA A 78 6.83 -3.48 -6.56
CA ALA A 78 6.69 -3.81 -5.15
C ALA A 78 6.46 -5.32 -4.94
N ALA A 79 5.71 -5.99 -5.82
CA ALA A 79 5.50 -7.43 -5.73
C ALA A 79 6.80 -8.21 -5.92
N GLU A 80 7.59 -7.84 -6.92
CA GLU A 80 8.90 -8.45 -7.19
C GLU A 80 9.89 -8.24 -6.05
N ALA A 81 9.82 -7.09 -5.37
CA ALA A 81 10.66 -6.82 -4.20
C ALA A 81 10.23 -7.58 -2.93
N ALA A 82 8.96 -7.99 -2.84
CA ALA A 82 8.43 -8.75 -1.71
C ALA A 82 8.54 -10.28 -1.89
N ALA A 83 8.62 -10.76 -3.13
CA ALA A 83 8.73 -12.17 -3.53
C ALA A 83 10.11 -12.77 -3.21
#